data_AF-A0A961RUT5-F1
#
_entry.id   AF-A0A961RUT5-F1
#
_cell.length_a   1.000
_cell.length_b   1.000
_cell.length_c   1.000
_cell.angle_alpha   90.00
_cell.angle_beta   90.00
_cell.angle_gamma   90.00
#
_symmetry.space_group_name_H-M   'P 1'
#
loop_
_entity.id
_entity.type
_entity.pdbx_description
1 polymer ?
#
loop_
_entity_poly.entity_id
_entity_poly.type
_entity_poly.pdbx_seq_one_letter_code
_entity_poly.pdbx_strand_id
1 'polypeptide(L)'
;MSGEKVNGGEGNAREGQSADQSIGQSVGKPTAAQLRYLRLGLNQPGGKLPLFDGEGQEINPKTIRSCVARGWAEPWFDNPAMPNWLVCKLTAEGR
;
A
#
# COMPACT_ATOMS: atom_id res chain seq x y z
N MET A 1 8.67 23.91 60.63
CA MET A 1 7.39 24.42 60.07
C MET A 1 7.67 25.53 59.07
N SER A 2 7.57 25.20 57.79
CA SER A 2 7.39 26.07 56.60
C SER A 2 7.61 25.10 55.44
N GLY A 3 6.61 24.60 54.73
CA GLY A 3 5.54 25.34 54.11
C GLY A 3 5.69 25.12 52.60
N GLU A 4 5.15 23.98 52.16
CA GLU A 4 4.64 23.63 50.84
C GLU A 4 4.86 24.62 49.68
N LYS A 5 5.51 24.14 48.61
CA LYS A 5 5.20 24.54 47.22
C LYS A 5 5.21 23.31 46.33
N VAL A 6 4.00 22.88 45.98
CA VAL A 6 3.65 22.02 44.84
C VAL A 6 3.94 22.74 43.52
N ASN A 7 4.25 22.00 42.45
CA ASN A 7 4.02 22.26 41.01
C ASN A 7 4.74 21.11 40.25
N GLY A 8 4.11 20.13 39.58
CA GLY A 8 2.76 20.05 39.04
C GLY A 8 2.73 20.52 37.58
N GLY A 9 2.80 19.59 36.62
CA GLY A 9 2.68 19.82 35.17
C GLY A 9 4.05 19.87 34.46
N GLU A 10 4.26 19.31 33.27
CA GLU A 10 3.32 18.96 32.20
C GLU A 10 3.89 17.77 31.42
N GLY A 11 3.09 16.69 31.30
CA GLY A 11 3.41 15.56 30.44
C GLY A 11 3.17 15.94 28.99
N ASN A 12 4.22 15.95 28.17
CA ASN A 12 4.09 16.09 26.72
C ASN A 12 3.64 14.74 26.12
N ALA A 13 2.32 14.56 26.05
CA ALA A 13 1.66 13.52 25.28
C ALA A 13 1.88 13.85 23.79
N ARG A 14 2.86 13.17 23.21
CA ARG A 14 3.14 13.11 21.77
C ARG A 14 1.93 12.50 21.07
N GLU A 15 1.03 13.37 20.62
CA GLU A 15 -0.12 13.07 19.80
C GLU A 15 0.28 12.25 18.57
N GLY A 16 -0.42 11.13 18.41
CA GLY A 16 -0.26 10.20 17.31
C GLY A 16 -0.61 10.86 15.98
N GLN A 17 0.39 10.98 15.12
CA GLN A 17 0.21 11.30 13.71
C GLN A 17 -0.30 10.05 12.97
N SER A 18 -1.59 9.75 13.11
CA SER A 18 -2.30 8.89 12.17
C SER A 18 -2.80 9.76 11.02
N ALA A 19 -1.91 10.02 10.07
CA ALA A 19 -2.26 10.64 8.81
C ALA A 19 -2.94 9.59 7.93
N ASP A 20 -4.26 9.49 8.06
CA ASP A 20 -5.15 8.94 7.04
C ASP A 20 -5.02 9.82 5.79
N GLN A 21 -4.08 9.45 4.90
CA GLN A 21 -3.77 10.24 3.71
C GLN A 21 -4.71 9.84 2.56
N SER A 22 -5.83 10.54 2.49
CA SER A 22 -6.45 11.09 1.28
C SER A 22 -6.54 10.15 0.06
N ILE A 23 -7.64 9.40 0.00
CA ILE A 23 -8.03 8.54 -1.12
C ILE A 23 -8.68 9.42 -2.19
N GLY A 24 -8.03 9.56 -3.35
CA GLY A 24 -8.62 10.29 -4.49
C GLY A 24 -7.62 10.97 -5.40
N GLN A 25 -6.43 10.39 -5.63
CA GLN A 25 -5.58 10.89 -6.70
C GLN A 25 -6.15 10.45 -8.05
N SER A 26 -6.50 11.42 -8.89
CA SER A 26 -6.91 11.23 -10.28
C SER A 26 -6.06 10.17 -10.96
N VAL A 27 -6.72 9.12 -11.47
CA VAL A 27 -6.11 7.90 -12.03
C VAL A 27 -5.38 8.22 -13.33
N GLY A 28 -4.18 8.81 -13.25
CA GLY A 28 -3.35 9.13 -14.40
C GLY A 28 -2.90 7.85 -15.11
N LYS A 29 -2.73 7.89 -16.43
CA LYS A 29 -2.35 6.73 -17.27
C LYS A 29 -1.17 5.93 -16.69
N PRO A 30 -1.20 4.58 -16.73
CA PRO A 30 -0.09 3.77 -16.25
C PRO A 30 1.18 4.00 -17.06
N THR A 31 2.32 4.00 -16.36
CA THR A 31 3.65 3.89 -16.98
C THR A 31 3.82 2.54 -17.67
N ALA A 32 4.81 2.41 -18.55
CA ALA A 32 5.09 1.14 -19.24
C ALA A 32 5.33 -0.03 -18.27
N ALA A 33 6.06 0.20 -17.16
CA ALA A 33 6.32 -0.83 -16.16
C ALA A 33 5.04 -1.27 -15.42
N GLN A 34 4.19 -0.31 -15.03
CA GLN A 34 2.90 -0.60 -14.40
C GLN A 34 1.97 -1.35 -15.36
N LEU A 35 1.90 -0.91 -16.62
CA LEU A 35 1.08 -1.56 -17.63
C LEU A 35 1.54 -2.99 -17.92
N ARG A 36 2.86 -3.22 -18.02
CA ARG A 36 3.43 -4.57 -18.14
C ARG A 36 3.01 -5.44 -16.96
N TYR A 37 3.12 -4.92 -15.74
CA TYR A 37 2.73 -5.65 -14.53
C TYR A 37 1.24 -6.00 -14.52
N LEU A 38 0.34 -5.03 -14.76
CA LEU A 38 -1.11 -5.25 -14.78
C LEU A 38 -1.52 -6.31 -15.82
N ARG A 39 -0.90 -6.28 -17.00
CA ARG A 39 -1.16 -7.26 -18.07
C ARG A 39 -0.89 -8.70 -17.66
N LEU A 40 0.03 -8.95 -16.72
CA LEU A 40 0.32 -10.31 -16.22
C LEU A 40 -0.89 -10.93 -15.52
N GLY A 41 -1.79 -10.12 -14.95
CA GLY A 41 -2.99 -10.61 -14.27
C GLY A 41 -4.16 -10.91 -15.20
N LEU A 42 -4.17 -10.40 -16.44
CA LEU A 42 -5.34 -10.49 -17.33
C LEU A 42 -5.75 -11.93 -17.67
N ASN A 43 -4.77 -12.82 -17.79
CA ASN A 43 -4.98 -14.22 -18.15
C ASN A 43 -4.86 -15.17 -16.96
N GLN A 44 -4.79 -14.63 -15.73
CA GLN A 44 -4.67 -15.41 -14.50
C GLN A 44 -6.04 -15.58 -13.85
N PRO A 45 -6.34 -16.74 -13.26
CA PRO A 45 -7.59 -16.96 -12.54
C PRO A 45 -7.75 -15.92 -11.44
N GLY A 46 -8.91 -15.25 -11.41
CA GLY A 46 -9.21 -14.19 -10.44
C GLY A 46 -8.33 -12.93 -10.57
N GLY A 47 -7.58 -12.76 -11.66
CA GLY A 47 -6.76 -11.57 -11.89
C GLY A 47 -5.45 -11.55 -11.10
N LYS A 48 -4.93 -12.70 -10.68
CA LYS A 48 -3.74 -12.77 -9.80
C LYS A 48 -2.52 -12.12 -10.45
N LEU A 49 -1.90 -11.20 -9.73
CA LEU A 49 -0.67 -10.55 -10.16
C LEU A 49 0.54 -11.29 -9.59
N PRO A 50 1.42 -11.84 -10.44
CA PRO A 50 2.60 -12.57 -9.99
C PRO A 50 3.71 -11.62 -9.48
N LEU A 51 4.59 -12.13 -8.62
CA LEU A 51 5.78 -11.40 -8.16
C LEU A 51 6.95 -11.46 -9.16
N PHE A 52 6.84 -12.34 -10.16
CA PHE A 52 7.83 -12.55 -11.21
C PHE A 52 7.15 -12.43 -12.58
N ASP A 53 7.86 -11.91 -13.57
CA ASP A 53 7.37 -11.91 -14.95
C ASP A 53 7.60 -13.25 -15.67
N GLY A 54 7.19 -13.32 -16.94
CA GLY A 54 7.29 -14.53 -17.76
C GLY A 54 8.71 -15.03 -18.04
N GLU A 55 9.72 -14.18 -17.84
CA GLU A 55 11.14 -14.53 -17.94
C GLU A 55 11.75 -14.88 -16.56
N GLY A 56 10.93 -14.90 -15.50
CA GLY A 56 11.36 -15.17 -14.13
C GLY A 56 12.01 -13.99 -13.43
N GLN A 57 11.96 -12.77 -14.00
CA GLN A 57 12.50 -11.58 -13.36
C GLN A 57 11.55 -11.08 -12.28
N GLU A 58 12.09 -10.62 -11.14
CA GLU A 58 11.29 -10.05 -10.06
C GLU A 58 10.65 -8.71 -10.48
N ILE A 59 9.36 -8.56 -10.19
CA ILE A 59 8.65 -7.30 -10.35
C ILE A 59 9.07 -6.34 -9.25
N ASN A 60 9.49 -5.14 -9.64
CA ASN A 60 9.90 -4.13 -8.68
C ASN A 60 8.77 -3.82 -7.67
N PRO A 61 9.00 -3.96 -6.35
CA PRO A 61 7.98 -3.79 -5.34
C PRO A 61 7.41 -2.36 -5.28
N LYS A 62 8.12 -1.35 -5.82
CA LYS A 62 7.59 0.00 -5.98
C LYS A 62 6.50 0.07 -7.05
N THR A 63 6.64 -0.70 -8.14
CA THR A 63 5.62 -0.81 -9.19
C THR A 63 4.34 -1.40 -8.63
N ILE A 64 4.46 -2.49 -7.86
CA ILE A 64 3.33 -3.15 -7.20
C ILE A 64 2.60 -2.17 -6.29
N ARG A 65 3.32 -1.57 -5.33
CA ARG A 65 2.75 -0.60 -4.39
C ARG A 65 2.10 0.60 -5.08
N SER A 66 2.70 1.08 -6.18
CA SER A 66 2.12 2.19 -6.94
C SER A 66 0.83 1.81 -7.68
N CYS A 67 0.71 0.57 -8.18
CA CYS A 67 -0.55 0.10 -8.76
C CYS A 67 -1.64 -0.04 -7.70
N VAL A 68 -1.28 -0.50 -6.49
CA VAL A 68 -2.20 -0.58 -5.36
C VAL A 68 -2.67 0.80 -4.92
N ALA A 69 -1.75 1.74 -4.73
CA ALA A 69 -2.08 3.12 -4.34
C ALA A 69 -2.99 3.85 -5.36
N ARG A 70 -3.01 3.39 -6.62
CA ARG A 70 -3.85 3.94 -7.70
C ARG A 70 -5.17 3.20 -7.88
N GLY A 71 -5.45 2.17 -7.09
CA GLY A 71 -6.66 1.37 -7.20
C GLY A 71 -6.67 0.37 -8.37
N TRP A 72 -5.57 0.20 -9.11
CA TRP A 72 -5.49 -0.77 -10.21
C TRP A 72 -5.25 -2.20 -9.75
N ALA A 73 -4.67 -2.33 -8.56
CA ALA A 73 -4.44 -3.60 -7.92
C ALA A 73 -4.89 -3.51 -6.46
N GLU A 74 -5.23 -4.64 -5.86
CA GLU A 74 -5.54 -4.73 -4.44
C GLU A 74 -4.85 -5.97 -3.84
N PRO A 75 -4.54 -5.98 -2.53
CA PRO A 75 -4.01 -7.17 -1.86
C PRO A 75 -4.91 -8.39 -2.09
N TRP A 76 -4.30 -9.55 -2.38
CA TRP A 76 -5.08 -10.77 -2.61
C TRP A 76 -5.76 -11.26 -1.32
N PHE A 77 -5.07 -11.12 -0.18
CA PHE A 77 -5.60 -11.36 1.17
C PHE A 77 -5.10 -10.25 2.10
N ASP A 78 -5.98 -9.77 2.98
CA ASP A 78 -5.54 -8.96 4.12
C ASP A 78 -4.93 -9.91 5.15
N ASN A 79 -3.59 -9.96 5.19
CA ASN A 79 -2.88 -10.77 6.18
C ASN A 79 -2.26 -9.85 7.24
N PRO A 80 -2.91 -9.68 8.40
CA PRO A 80 -2.39 -8.81 9.47
C PRO A 80 -1.04 -9.29 10.03
N ALA A 81 -0.64 -10.55 9.81
CA ALA A 81 0.67 -11.06 10.19
C ALA A 81 1.79 -10.65 9.22
N MET A 82 1.47 -10.19 8.01
CA MET A 82 2.45 -9.74 7.00
C MET A 82 2.01 -8.42 6.36
N PRO A 83 2.26 -7.28 7.02
CA PRO A 83 1.79 -5.97 6.57
C PRO A 83 2.44 -5.47 5.26
N ASN A 84 3.45 -6.19 4.75
CA ASN A 84 4.14 -5.88 3.48
C ASN A 84 3.91 -6.95 2.40
N TRP A 85 2.84 -7.74 2.52
CA TRP A 85 2.53 -8.80 1.55
C TRP A 85 2.20 -8.21 0.17
N LEU A 86 2.99 -8.54 -0.85
CA LEU A 86 2.91 -7.95 -2.19
C LEU A 86 2.11 -8.78 -3.21
N VAL A 87 1.55 -9.92 -2.83
CA VAL A 87 0.68 -10.66 -3.76
C VAL A 87 -0.65 -9.92 -3.86
N CYS A 88 -0.91 -9.42 -5.05
CA CYS A 88 -2.09 -8.62 -5.38
C CYS A 88 -2.95 -9.30 -6.44
N LYS A 89 -4.14 -8.74 -6.67
CA LYS A 89 -5.01 -9.03 -7.80
C LYS A 89 -5.39 -7.77 -8.55
N LEU A 90 -5.76 -7.92 -9.81
CA LEU A 90 -6.36 -6.85 -10.61
C LEU A 90 -7.73 -6.47 -10.07
N THR A 91 -7.96 -5.16 -9.96
CA THR A 91 -9.29 -4.59 -9.80
C THR A 91 -9.97 -4.44 -11.17
N ALA A 92 -11.20 -3.93 -11.20
CA ALA A 92 -11.85 -3.56 -12.47
C ALA A 92 -11.12 -2.42 -13.19
N GLU A 93 -10.57 -1.46 -12.45
CA GLU A 93 -9.87 -0.29 -13.01
C GLU A 93 -8.48 -0.62 -13.58
N GLY A 94 -7.87 -1.72 -13.11
CA GLY A 94 -6.56 -2.17 -13.60
C GLY A 94 -6.59 -3.11 -14.80
N ARG A 95 -7.78 -3.49 -15.30
CA ARG A 95 -7.95 -4.42 -16.43
C ARG A 95 -7.84 -3.73 -17.80
#